data_AF-D1J8T0-F1
#
_entry.id   AF-D1J8T0-F1
#
_cell.length_a   1.000
_cell.length_b   1.000
_cell.length_c   1.000
_cell.angle_alpha   90.00
_cell.angle_beta   90.00
_cell.angle_gamma   90.00
#
_symmetry.space_group_name_H-M   'P 1'
#
loop_
_entity.id
_entity.type
_entity.pdbx_description
1 polymer ?
#
loop_
_entity_poly.entity_id
_entity_poly.type
_entity_poly.pdbx_seq_one_letter_code
_entity_poly.pdbx_strand_id
1 'polypeptide(L)'
;MASIATVAAYAGKSKPESKIEKENLLNELKEALNQLKQLIASPEAKNIEKSMKINILNNANVSKDSSIKEIQSKINQVKYAINSLNKKIADRNKKEFEKFEQIKNDLQTYINRDLNVVIYNEITKKSKNEILKLNNISQSSKEQEIIDAISKLYDLKKWILAQKLLIDNSINEQKRQLKSLIKIANQILLSNKIVERDLEFKQEISKAEASLSQTNKTTSELFRERILLHKCINETLLFEETMFKEKETKINELKKQSETIFEHIGKDPNNSIFDYNSQFYRNIITKIDSLNTNEKSLTLNKKI
;
A
#
# COMPACT_ATOMS: atom_id res chain seq x y z
N MET A 1 105.06 -34.52 -36.60
CA MET A 1 103.65 -34.87 -36.84
C MET A 1 103.19 -35.70 -35.64
N ALA A 2 102.50 -35.12 -34.65
CA ALA A 2 101.06 -34.85 -34.64
C ALA A 2 100.22 -36.09 -34.99
N SER A 3 99.65 -36.78 -34.00
CA SER A 3 98.21 -36.67 -33.75
C SER A 3 97.83 -37.37 -32.44
N ILE A 4 97.22 -36.57 -31.58
CA ILE A 4 96.43 -36.97 -30.41
C ILE A 4 95.03 -37.27 -30.95
N ALA A 5 94.41 -38.38 -30.53
CA ALA A 5 92.97 -38.58 -30.71
C ALA A 5 92.34 -38.95 -29.37
N THR A 6 92.02 -37.90 -28.62
CA THR A 6 91.09 -37.90 -27.49
C THR A 6 89.69 -38.13 -28.02
N VAL A 7 89.05 -39.26 -27.69
CA VAL A 7 87.61 -39.44 -27.88
C VAL A 7 86.91 -38.85 -26.66
N ALA A 8 86.35 -37.66 -26.83
CA ALA A 8 85.51 -37.00 -25.84
C ALA A 8 84.17 -37.73 -25.72
N ALA A 9 83.82 -38.13 -24.50
CA ALA A 9 82.50 -38.64 -24.15
C ALA A 9 81.44 -37.53 -24.34
N TYR A 10 80.48 -37.78 -25.22
CA TYR A 10 79.24 -37.01 -25.29
C TYR A 10 78.36 -37.37 -24.08
N ALA A 11 78.54 -36.64 -22.97
CA ALA A 11 77.55 -36.58 -21.91
C ALA A 11 76.42 -35.64 -22.38
N GLY A 12 75.35 -36.23 -22.93
CA GLY A 12 74.10 -35.52 -23.16
C GLY A 12 73.61 -34.89 -21.85
N LYS A 13 73.56 -33.55 -21.80
CA LYS A 13 73.02 -32.81 -20.66
C LYS A 13 71.49 -32.94 -20.65
N SER A 14 70.96 -34.06 -20.14
CA SER A 14 69.57 -34.11 -19.70
C SER A 14 69.42 -33.16 -18.51
N LYS A 15 68.62 -32.09 -18.67
CA LYS A 15 68.23 -31.19 -17.57
C LYS A 15 67.60 -32.08 -16.47
N PRO A 16 68.15 -32.15 -15.24
CA PRO A 16 67.66 -33.09 -14.23
C PRO A 16 66.19 -32.78 -13.90
N GLU A 17 65.37 -33.82 -13.78
CA GLU A 17 63.90 -33.76 -13.59
C GLU A 17 63.47 -32.80 -12.45
N SER A 18 64.29 -32.67 -11.41
CA SER A 18 64.08 -31.75 -10.28
C SER A 18 64.07 -30.25 -10.65
N LYS A 19 64.76 -29.87 -11.74
CA LYS A 19 64.77 -28.48 -12.24
C LYS A 19 63.49 -28.14 -12.99
N ILE A 20 62.90 -29.13 -13.67
CA ILE A 20 61.62 -28.98 -14.39
C ILE A 20 60.46 -28.91 -13.39
N GLU A 21 60.46 -29.79 -12.39
CA GLU A 21 59.46 -29.79 -11.31
C GLU A 21 59.42 -28.43 -10.58
N LYS A 22 60.58 -27.90 -10.23
CA LYS A 22 60.69 -26.59 -9.57
C LYS A 22 60.14 -25.45 -10.43
N GLU A 23 60.43 -25.47 -11.74
CA GLU A 23 59.95 -24.46 -12.69
C GLU A 23 58.42 -24.49 -12.81
N ASN A 24 57.80 -25.67 -12.83
CA ASN A 24 56.35 -25.85 -12.82
C ASN A 24 55.70 -25.30 -11.53
N LEU A 25 56.26 -25.62 -10.36
CA LEU A 25 55.75 -25.12 -9.08
C LEU A 25 55.83 -23.59 -8.96
N LEU A 26 56.91 -22.98 -9.49
CA LEU A 26 57.02 -21.52 -9.53
C LEU A 26 55.94 -20.87 -10.42
N ASN A 27 55.57 -21.52 -11.53
CA ASN A 27 54.49 -21.05 -12.39
C ASN A 27 53.12 -21.21 -11.71
N GLU A 28 52.86 -22.36 -11.09
CA GLU A 28 51.63 -22.59 -10.31
C GLU A 28 51.46 -21.55 -9.19
N LEU A 29 52.54 -21.22 -8.48
CA LEU A 29 52.50 -20.17 -7.45
C LEU A 29 52.17 -18.81 -8.06
N LYS A 30 52.77 -18.44 -9.19
CA LYS A 30 52.47 -17.17 -9.88
C LYS A 30 51.00 -17.08 -10.28
N GLU A 31 50.44 -18.15 -10.84
CA GLU A 31 49.03 -18.23 -11.21
C GLU A 31 48.13 -18.08 -9.99
N ALA A 32 48.41 -18.81 -8.91
CA ALA A 32 47.66 -18.72 -7.67
C ALA A 32 47.72 -17.30 -7.05
N LEU A 33 48.90 -16.66 -7.06
CA LEU A 33 49.05 -15.28 -6.59
C LEU A 33 48.25 -14.29 -7.43
N ASN A 34 48.22 -14.46 -8.75
CA ASN A 34 47.41 -13.63 -9.63
C ASN A 34 45.91 -13.82 -9.36
N GLN A 35 45.44 -15.05 -9.20
CA GLN A 35 44.06 -15.34 -8.82
C GLN A 35 43.68 -14.70 -7.48
N LEU A 36 44.53 -14.83 -6.46
CA LEU A 36 44.30 -14.21 -5.15
C LEU A 36 44.24 -12.69 -5.26
N LYS A 37 45.12 -12.07 -6.05
CA LYS A 37 45.15 -10.62 -6.29
C LYS A 37 43.85 -10.14 -6.96
N GLN A 38 43.39 -10.83 -8.00
CA GLN A 38 42.14 -10.53 -8.68
C GLN A 38 40.94 -10.67 -7.73
N LEU A 39 40.91 -11.74 -6.94
CA LEU A 39 39.83 -11.99 -5.97
C LEU A 39 39.79 -10.92 -4.88
N ILE A 40 40.94 -10.48 -4.35
CA ILE A 40 41.03 -9.40 -3.35
C ILE A 40 40.49 -8.06 -3.89
N ALA A 41 40.73 -7.79 -5.17
CA ALA A 41 40.31 -6.57 -5.86
C ALA A 41 38.87 -6.64 -6.39
N SER A 42 38.23 -7.81 -6.37
CA SER A 42 36.87 -8.00 -6.88
C SER A 42 35.84 -7.18 -6.08
N PRO A 43 34.78 -6.68 -6.75
CA PRO A 43 33.66 -6.03 -6.08
C PRO A 43 33.02 -6.87 -4.96
N GLU A 44 32.91 -8.18 -5.17
CA GLU A 44 32.34 -9.17 -4.25
C GLU A 44 33.15 -9.29 -2.96
N ALA A 45 34.45 -8.99 -3.02
CA ALA A 45 35.33 -9.00 -1.86
C ALA A 45 35.42 -7.63 -1.17
N LYS A 46 34.76 -6.57 -1.66
CA LYS A 46 34.92 -5.18 -1.18
C LYS A 46 34.72 -5.05 0.33
N ASN A 47 33.66 -5.66 0.85
CA ASN A 47 33.22 -5.52 2.25
C ASN A 47 33.56 -6.75 3.10
N ILE A 48 34.52 -7.57 2.67
CA ILE A 48 34.97 -8.76 3.40
C ILE A 48 36.33 -8.46 4.04
N GLU A 49 36.55 -8.96 5.24
CA GLU A 49 37.84 -8.87 5.92
C GLU A 49 38.91 -9.69 5.15
N LYS A 50 39.93 -8.96 4.66
CA LYS A 50 40.98 -9.46 3.76
C LYS A 50 42.40 -9.38 4.34
N SER A 51 42.57 -8.90 5.58
CA SER A 51 43.86 -8.69 6.25
C SER A 51 44.82 -9.89 6.13
N MET A 52 44.37 -11.07 6.54
CA MET A 52 45.14 -12.32 6.45
C MET A 52 45.49 -12.69 5.00
N LYS A 53 44.58 -12.46 4.04
CA LYS A 53 44.78 -12.80 2.62
C LYS A 53 45.80 -11.87 1.97
N ILE A 54 45.74 -10.58 2.29
CA ILE A 54 46.74 -9.57 1.86
C ILE A 54 48.11 -9.93 2.44
N ASN A 55 48.17 -10.34 3.71
CA ASN A 55 49.42 -10.76 4.33
C ASN A 55 50.04 -11.99 3.63
N ILE A 56 49.21 -12.98 3.27
CA ILE A 56 49.67 -14.15 2.49
C ILE A 56 50.17 -13.73 1.10
N LEU A 57 49.43 -12.86 0.40
CA LEU A 57 49.82 -12.35 -0.92
C LEU A 57 51.19 -11.66 -0.88
N ASN A 58 51.41 -10.79 0.11
CA ASN A 58 52.65 -10.00 0.23
C ASN A 58 53.87 -10.83 0.69
N ASN A 59 53.65 -11.93 1.43
CA ASN A 59 54.72 -12.76 1.99
C ASN A 59 54.96 -14.08 1.23
N ALA A 60 54.34 -14.27 0.06
CA ALA A 60 54.54 -15.45 -0.77
C ALA A 60 55.80 -15.37 -1.66
N ASN A 61 56.85 -14.70 -1.18
CA ASN A 61 58.11 -14.55 -1.91
C ASN A 61 58.89 -15.88 -1.90
N VAL A 62 59.27 -16.34 -3.09
CA VAL A 62 60.17 -17.47 -3.31
C VAL A 62 61.18 -17.09 -4.39
N SER A 63 62.41 -17.56 -4.27
CA SER A 63 63.47 -17.33 -5.25
C SER A 63 63.77 -18.61 -6.04
N LYS A 64 64.67 -18.51 -7.02
CA LYS A 64 65.21 -19.69 -7.71
C LYS A 64 66.01 -20.61 -6.77
N ASP A 65 66.36 -20.14 -5.58
CA ASP A 65 67.11 -20.90 -4.57
C ASP A 65 66.22 -21.55 -3.52
N SER A 66 64.96 -21.10 -3.37
CA SER A 66 63.98 -21.68 -2.44
C SER A 66 63.82 -23.19 -2.63
N SER A 67 63.64 -23.93 -1.55
CA SER A 67 63.44 -25.39 -1.63
C SER A 67 62.09 -25.73 -2.28
N ILE A 68 61.97 -26.91 -2.89
CA ILE A 68 60.68 -27.40 -3.44
C ILE A 68 59.60 -27.41 -2.35
N LYS A 69 59.96 -27.82 -1.13
CA LYS A 69 59.06 -27.83 0.04
C LYS A 69 58.57 -26.43 0.41
N GLU A 70 59.44 -25.41 0.36
CA GLU A 70 59.03 -24.01 0.58
C GLU A 70 58.03 -23.55 -0.47
N ILE A 71 58.30 -23.82 -1.76
CA ILE A 71 57.41 -23.41 -2.85
C ILE A 71 56.03 -24.08 -2.70
N GLN A 72 55.99 -25.39 -2.44
CA GLN A 72 54.76 -26.13 -2.18
C GLN A 72 53.99 -25.58 -0.96
N SER A 73 54.70 -25.27 0.13
CA SER A 73 54.10 -24.66 1.31
C SER A 73 53.45 -23.31 1.00
N LYS A 74 54.12 -22.45 0.21
CA LYS A 74 53.56 -21.17 -0.25
C LYS A 74 52.35 -21.36 -1.16
N ILE A 75 52.39 -22.30 -2.10
CA ILE A 75 51.22 -22.63 -2.95
C ILE A 75 50.02 -23.01 -2.07
N ASN A 76 50.22 -23.89 -1.10
CA ASN A 76 49.16 -24.33 -0.19
C ASN A 76 48.57 -23.16 0.63
N GLN A 77 49.42 -22.26 1.12
CA GLN A 77 48.97 -21.04 1.82
C GLN A 77 48.13 -20.14 0.91
N VAL A 78 48.55 -19.93 -0.34
CA VAL A 78 47.80 -19.10 -1.31
C VAL A 78 46.47 -19.77 -1.70
N LYS A 79 46.46 -21.07 -1.97
CA LYS A 79 45.22 -21.83 -2.26
C LYS A 79 44.25 -21.79 -1.08
N TYR A 80 44.75 -21.93 0.15
CA TYR A 80 43.94 -21.76 1.35
C TYR A 80 43.36 -20.34 1.45
N ALA A 81 44.15 -19.31 1.15
CA ALA A 81 43.70 -17.92 1.15
C ALA A 81 42.56 -17.67 0.14
N ILE A 82 42.69 -18.20 -1.09
CA ILE A 82 41.67 -18.17 -2.14
C ILE A 82 40.40 -18.86 -1.67
N ASN A 83 40.50 -20.13 -1.23
CA ASN A 83 39.34 -20.91 -0.79
C ASN A 83 38.63 -20.26 0.39
N SER A 84 39.38 -19.74 1.36
CA SER A 84 38.82 -19.03 2.51
C SER A 84 38.11 -17.74 2.12
N LEU A 85 38.62 -17.00 1.13
CA LEU A 85 37.98 -15.77 0.65
C LEU A 85 36.71 -16.08 -0.17
N ASN A 86 36.77 -17.05 -1.08
CA ASN A 86 35.60 -17.54 -1.82
C ASN A 86 34.49 -18.03 -0.89
N LYS A 87 34.85 -18.78 0.16
CA LYS A 87 33.87 -19.20 1.19
C LYS A 87 33.23 -18.01 1.88
N LYS A 88 34.01 -17.02 2.31
CA LYS A 88 33.46 -15.79 2.93
C LYS A 88 32.52 -15.03 1.97
N ILE A 89 32.82 -14.99 0.66
CA ILE A 89 31.95 -14.39 -0.36
C ILE A 89 30.64 -15.16 -0.46
N ALA A 90 30.71 -16.49 -0.62
CA ALA A 90 29.54 -17.35 -0.75
C ALA A 90 28.63 -17.29 0.50
N ASP A 91 29.20 -17.34 1.69
CA ASP A 91 28.47 -17.24 2.96
C ASP A 91 27.73 -15.91 3.09
N ARG A 92 28.34 -14.82 2.61
CA ARG A 92 27.73 -13.49 2.60
C ARG A 92 26.59 -13.41 1.59
N ASN A 93 26.79 -13.85 0.35
CA ASN A 93 25.75 -13.88 -0.67
C ASN A 93 24.53 -14.68 -0.21
N LYS A 94 24.78 -15.83 0.45
CA LYS A 94 23.72 -16.64 1.05
C LYS A 94 22.92 -15.86 2.08
N LYS A 95 23.57 -15.15 3.02
CA LYS A 95 22.89 -14.32 4.02
C LYS A 95 22.07 -13.19 3.41
N GLU A 96 22.59 -12.50 2.40
CA GLU A 96 21.83 -11.45 1.72
C GLU A 96 20.65 -12.05 0.93
N PHE A 97 20.81 -13.21 0.30
CA PHE A 97 19.72 -13.91 -0.38
C PHE A 97 18.62 -14.36 0.59
N GLU A 98 18.99 -14.88 1.77
CA GLU A 98 18.04 -15.24 2.83
C GLU A 98 17.24 -14.02 3.31
N LYS A 99 17.89 -12.85 3.47
CA LYS A 99 17.20 -11.59 3.79
C LYS A 99 16.25 -11.16 2.67
N PHE A 100 16.67 -11.27 1.42
CA PHE A 100 15.84 -10.95 0.25
C PHE A 100 14.56 -11.79 0.26
N GLU A 101 14.68 -13.11 0.41
CA GLU A 101 13.53 -14.03 0.47
C GLU A 101 12.62 -13.73 1.66
N GLN A 102 13.19 -13.44 2.84
CA GLN A 102 12.41 -13.04 4.00
C GLN A 102 11.58 -11.77 3.72
N ILE A 103 12.20 -10.71 3.22
CA ILE A 103 11.51 -9.44 2.92
C ILE A 103 10.45 -9.64 1.84
N LYS A 104 10.75 -10.43 0.80
CA LYS A 104 9.83 -10.75 -0.28
C LYS A 104 8.59 -11.48 0.26
N ASN A 105 8.79 -12.50 1.08
CA ASN A 105 7.71 -13.29 1.67
C ASN A 105 6.88 -12.50 2.68
N ASP A 106 7.52 -11.67 3.52
CA ASP A 106 6.83 -10.78 4.45
C ASP A 106 5.93 -9.79 3.69
N LEU A 107 6.44 -9.22 2.59
CA LEU A 107 5.70 -8.28 1.78
C LEU A 107 4.53 -8.96 1.03
N GLN A 108 4.75 -10.15 0.46
CA GLN A 108 3.69 -10.95 -0.16
C GLN A 108 2.59 -11.32 0.86
N THR A 109 2.98 -11.71 2.07
CA THR A 109 2.05 -12.02 3.16
C THR A 109 1.23 -10.80 3.54
N TYR A 110 1.87 -9.65 3.73
CA TYR A 110 1.20 -8.39 4.00
C TYR A 110 0.19 -8.03 2.89
N ILE A 111 0.59 -8.12 1.61
CA ILE A 111 -0.30 -7.85 0.48
C ILE A 111 -1.50 -8.81 0.47
N ASN A 112 -1.28 -10.10 0.66
CA ASN A 112 -2.34 -11.11 0.59
C ASN A 112 -3.27 -11.11 1.81
N ARG A 113 -2.81 -10.65 2.97
CA ARG A 113 -3.62 -10.59 4.19
C ARG A 113 -4.31 -9.24 4.35
N ASP A 114 -3.54 -8.16 4.27
CA ASP A 114 -3.99 -6.82 4.69
C ASP A 114 -4.50 -5.98 3.51
N LEU A 115 -4.07 -6.29 2.27
CA LEU A 115 -4.47 -5.58 1.06
C LEU A 115 -5.39 -6.39 0.14
N ASN A 116 -5.78 -7.60 0.52
CA ASN A 116 -6.69 -8.44 -0.24
C ASN A 116 -8.15 -8.06 -0.01
N VAL A 117 -8.43 -6.78 -0.19
CA VAL A 117 -9.75 -6.16 -0.10
C VAL A 117 -9.93 -5.25 -1.31
N VAL A 118 -11.14 -5.20 -1.84
CA VAL A 118 -11.52 -4.43 -3.04
C VAL A 118 -10.94 -3.01 -3.04
N ILE A 119 -10.97 -2.34 -1.90
CA ILE A 119 -10.50 -0.94 -1.76
C ILE A 119 -9.02 -0.75 -2.08
N TYR A 120 -8.22 -1.82 -2.07
CA TYR A 120 -6.78 -1.80 -2.31
C TYR A 120 -6.38 -2.53 -3.62
N ASN A 121 -7.32 -2.85 -4.50
CA ASN A 121 -7.04 -3.67 -5.69
C ASN A 121 -5.91 -3.12 -6.58
N GLU A 122 -5.91 -1.81 -6.84
CA GLU A 122 -4.89 -1.17 -7.69
C GLU A 122 -3.49 -1.26 -7.08
N ILE A 123 -3.35 -0.98 -5.77
CA ILE A 123 -2.07 -1.11 -5.09
C ILE A 123 -1.64 -2.59 -5.05
N THR A 124 -2.56 -3.51 -4.76
CA THR A 124 -2.29 -4.96 -4.74
C THR A 124 -1.80 -5.47 -6.09
N LYS A 125 -2.45 -5.08 -7.20
CA LYS A 125 -2.08 -5.49 -8.56
C LYS A 125 -0.69 -4.97 -8.92
N LYS A 126 -0.42 -3.67 -8.70
CA LYS A 126 0.88 -3.07 -8.99
C LYS A 126 1.99 -3.70 -8.16
N SER A 127 1.76 -3.90 -6.86
CA SER A 127 2.75 -4.52 -5.97
C SER A 127 3.07 -5.96 -6.34
N LYS A 128 2.07 -6.77 -6.70
CA LYS A 128 2.31 -8.13 -7.21
C LYS A 128 3.16 -8.12 -8.47
N ASN A 129 2.89 -7.21 -9.40
CA ASN A 129 3.69 -7.08 -10.63
C ASN A 129 5.13 -6.66 -10.36
N GLU A 130 5.39 -5.73 -9.44
CA GLU A 130 6.76 -5.34 -9.08
C GLU A 130 7.52 -6.49 -8.39
N ILE A 131 6.85 -7.28 -7.54
CA ILE A 131 7.48 -8.46 -6.92
C ILE A 131 7.81 -9.53 -7.97
N LEU A 132 6.94 -9.75 -8.95
CA LEU A 132 7.17 -10.73 -10.03
C LEU A 132 8.44 -10.41 -10.84
N LYS A 133 8.76 -9.12 -11.04
CA LYS A 133 9.99 -8.70 -11.74
C LYS A 133 11.27 -9.12 -11.03
N LEU A 134 11.20 -9.52 -9.76
CA LEU A 134 12.34 -9.94 -8.94
C LEU A 134 12.49 -11.47 -8.85
N ASN A 135 11.72 -12.25 -9.62
CA ASN A 135 11.80 -13.71 -9.60
C ASN A 135 13.08 -14.29 -10.23
N ASN A 136 13.85 -13.47 -10.94
CA ASN A 136 15.15 -13.87 -11.47
C ASN A 136 16.27 -13.85 -10.41
N ILE A 137 16.04 -13.27 -9.24
CA ILE A 137 17.01 -13.25 -8.14
C ILE A 137 17.08 -14.64 -7.50
N SER A 138 18.29 -15.17 -7.36
CA SER A 138 18.56 -16.53 -6.86
C SER A 138 19.80 -16.54 -5.97
N GLN A 139 20.06 -17.67 -5.29
CA GLN A 139 21.26 -17.82 -4.48
C GLN A 139 22.57 -17.72 -5.29
N SER A 140 22.51 -17.97 -6.61
CA SER A 140 23.64 -17.80 -7.54
C SER A 140 23.82 -16.38 -8.07
N SER A 141 22.90 -15.46 -7.77
CA SER A 141 23.01 -14.06 -8.17
C SER A 141 24.21 -13.39 -7.51
N LYS A 142 24.72 -12.33 -8.16
CA LYS A 142 25.80 -11.52 -7.57
C LYS A 142 25.29 -10.76 -6.36
N GLU A 143 26.17 -10.47 -5.39
CA GLU A 143 25.80 -9.76 -4.16
C GLU A 143 25.05 -8.44 -4.47
N GLN A 144 25.57 -7.66 -5.42
CA GLN A 144 24.99 -6.38 -5.77
C GLN A 144 23.57 -6.51 -6.36
N GLU A 145 23.29 -7.55 -7.14
CA GLU A 145 21.96 -7.81 -7.70
C GLU A 145 20.95 -8.10 -6.57
N ILE A 146 21.38 -8.85 -5.55
CA ILE A 146 20.57 -9.16 -4.37
C ILE A 146 20.31 -7.88 -3.55
N ILE A 147 21.35 -7.07 -3.30
CA ILE A 147 21.25 -5.79 -2.57
C ILE A 147 20.31 -4.81 -3.29
N ASP A 148 20.41 -4.73 -4.62
CA ASP A 148 19.55 -3.87 -5.43
C ASP A 148 18.10 -4.35 -5.38
N ALA A 149 17.86 -5.66 -5.40
CA ALA A 149 16.54 -6.25 -5.26
C ALA A 149 15.93 -6.01 -3.87
N ILE A 150 16.73 -6.14 -2.80
CA ILE A 150 16.32 -5.77 -1.43
C ILE A 150 15.91 -4.30 -1.37
N SER A 151 16.70 -3.42 -1.97
CA SER A 151 16.41 -1.97 -1.99
C SER A 151 15.09 -1.67 -2.69
N LYS A 152 14.84 -2.32 -3.85
CA LYS A 152 13.55 -2.23 -4.56
C LYS A 152 12.37 -2.71 -3.71
N LEU A 153 12.53 -3.79 -2.94
CA LEU A 153 11.48 -4.27 -2.03
C LEU A 153 11.19 -3.27 -0.90
N TYR A 154 12.22 -2.62 -0.35
CA TYR A 154 12.02 -1.58 0.67
C TYR A 154 11.28 -0.35 0.11
N ASP A 155 11.66 0.10 -1.09
CA ASP A 155 11.00 1.23 -1.72
C ASP A 155 9.55 0.89 -2.10
N LEU A 156 9.30 -0.33 -2.56
CA LEU A 156 7.95 -0.83 -2.79
C LEU A 156 7.12 -0.84 -1.49
N LYS A 157 7.69 -1.32 -0.38
CA LYS A 157 7.03 -1.30 0.94
C LYS A 157 6.66 0.11 1.37
N LYS A 158 7.58 1.08 1.23
CA LYS A 158 7.30 2.49 1.53
C LYS A 158 6.16 3.04 0.68
N TRP A 159 6.19 2.77 -0.63
CA TRP A 159 5.14 3.20 -1.55
C TRP A 159 3.77 2.61 -1.17
N ILE A 160 3.70 1.31 -0.87
CA ILE A 160 2.48 0.63 -0.43
C ILE A 160 1.89 1.30 0.81
N LEU A 161 2.70 1.53 1.84
CA LEU A 161 2.26 2.14 3.10
C LEU A 161 1.73 3.56 2.88
N ALA A 162 2.41 4.35 2.05
CA ALA A 162 1.96 5.70 1.71
C ALA A 162 0.61 5.70 0.97
N GLN A 163 0.45 4.83 -0.03
CA GLN A 163 -0.81 4.74 -0.78
C GLN A 163 -1.97 4.25 0.08
N LYS A 164 -1.75 3.23 0.91
CA LYS A 164 -2.75 2.75 1.86
C LYS A 164 -3.22 3.87 2.79
N LEU A 165 -2.30 4.67 3.33
CA LEU A 165 -2.64 5.79 4.20
C LEU A 165 -3.50 6.85 3.48
N LEU A 166 -3.19 7.17 2.22
CA LEU A 166 -3.99 8.09 1.42
C LEU A 166 -5.43 7.59 1.24
N ILE A 167 -5.58 6.30 0.91
CA ILE A 167 -6.89 5.66 0.76
C ILE A 167 -7.67 5.68 2.09
N ASP A 168 -7.03 5.30 3.18
CA ASP A 168 -7.66 5.25 4.51
C ASP A 168 -8.11 6.64 4.97
N ASN A 169 -7.30 7.68 4.73
CA ASN A 169 -7.67 9.06 5.04
C ASN A 169 -8.87 9.53 4.22
N SER A 170 -8.92 9.22 2.93
CA SER A 170 -10.05 9.56 2.05
C SER A 170 -11.35 8.90 2.53
N ILE A 171 -11.30 7.61 2.86
CA ILE A 171 -12.45 6.86 3.40
C ILE A 171 -12.94 7.47 4.71
N ASN A 172 -12.02 7.83 5.61
CA ASN A 172 -12.37 8.40 6.90
C ASN A 172 -13.01 9.79 6.76
N GLU A 173 -12.55 10.61 5.82
CA GLU A 173 -13.16 11.91 5.55
C GLU A 173 -14.57 11.76 4.99
N GLN A 174 -14.79 10.84 4.04
CA GLN A 174 -16.12 10.53 3.52
C GLN A 174 -17.07 10.05 4.63
N LYS A 175 -16.61 9.20 5.55
CA LYS A 175 -17.40 8.76 6.72
C LYS A 175 -17.81 9.94 7.62
N ARG A 176 -16.92 10.92 7.82
CA ARG A 176 -17.23 12.13 8.62
C ARG A 176 -18.29 12.98 7.94
N GLN A 177 -18.14 13.23 6.65
CA GLN A 177 -19.12 14.00 5.86
C GLN A 177 -20.50 13.33 5.89
N LEU A 178 -20.56 12.01 5.70
CA LEU A 178 -21.79 11.23 5.81
C LEU A 178 -22.44 11.35 7.19
N LYS A 179 -21.65 11.24 8.27
CA LYS A 179 -22.16 11.38 9.65
C LYS A 179 -22.78 12.77 9.89
N SER A 180 -22.19 13.81 9.32
CA SER A 180 -22.74 15.18 9.36
C SER A 180 -24.09 15.26 8.64
N LEU A 181 -24.17 14.71 7.41
CA LEU A 181 -25.41 14.69 6.64
C LEU A 181 -26.53 13.93 7.35
N ILE A 182 -26.23 12.76 7.95
CA ILE A 182 -27.20 12.01 8.76
C ILE A 182 -27.71 12.83 9.94
N LYS A 183 -26.83 13.59 10.62
CA LYS A 183 -27.24 14.47 11.73
C LYS A 183 -28.20 15.56 11.25
N ILE A 184 -27.91 16.19 10.11
CA ILE A 184 -28.78 17.21 9.50
C ILE A 184 -30.13 16.60 9.13
N ALA A 185 -30.14 15.44 8.45
CA ALA A 185 -31.37 14.74 8.08
C ALA A 185 -32.23 14.39 9.31
N ASN A 186 -31.61 13.90 10.40
CA ASN A 186 -32.32 13.61 11.64
C ASN A 186 -32.84 14.87 12.34
N GLN A 187 -32.11 15.99 12.30
CA GLN A 187 -32.62 17.27 12.83
C GLN A 187 -33.84 17.78 12.05
N ILE A 188 -33.85 17.61 10.73
CA ILE A 188 -35.02 17.92 9.90
C ILE A 188 -36.18 17.01 10.26
N LEU A 189 -35.95 15.70 10.44
CA LEU A 189 -36.98 14.75 10.85
C LEU A 189 -37.56 15.06 12.24
N LEU A 190 -36.70 15.42 13.20
CA LEU A 190 -37.06 15.76 14.57
C LEU A 190 -37.67 17.15 14.74
N SER A 191 -37.81 17.94 13.67
CA SER A 191 -38.56 19.19 13.70
C SER A 191 -40.07 18.91 13.84
N ASN A 192 -40.46 18.40 15.01
CA ASN A 192 -41.81 18.08 15.49
C ASN A 192 -42.72 19.32 15.66
N LYS A 193 -42.39 20.46 15.02
CA LYS A 193 -43.27 21.63 14.95
C LYS A 193 -44.65 21.28 14.37
N ILE A 194 -44.75 20.24 13.55
CA ILE A 194 -46.02 19.72 13.00
C ILE A 194 -46.85 19.03 14.08
N VAL A 195 -46.24 18.23 14.97
CA VAL A 195 -46.95 17.50 16.04
C VAL A 195 -47.42 18.46 17.13
N GLU A 196 -46.59 19.44 17.52
CA GLU A 196 -46.97 20.47 18.50
C GLU A 196 -48.12 21.36 17.99
N ARG A 197 -48.06 21.80 16.72
CA ARG A 197 -49.14 22.59 16.09
C ARG A 197 -50.44 21.79 15.87
N ASP A 198 -50.35 20.52 15.49
CA ASP A 198 -51.54 19.65 15.34
C ASP A 198 -52.26 19.48 16.69
N LEU A 199 -51.50 19.43 17.80
CA LEU A 199 -52.07 19.41 19.15
C LEU A 199 -52.75 20.74 19.50
N GLU A 200 -52.11 21.89 19.24
CA GLU A 200 -52.70 23.23 19.45
C GLU A 200 -53.98 23.43 18.61
N PHE A 201 -53.96 23.01 17.34
CA PHE A 201 -55.10 23.09 16.44
C PHE A 201 -56.29 22.23 16.91
N LYS A 202 -56.03 21.00 17.38
CA LYS A 202 -57.06 20.14 17.98
C LYS A 202 -57.65 20.74 19.25
N GLN A 203 -56.84 21.41 20.08
CA GLN A 203 -57.31 22.12 21.26
C GLN A 203 -58.21 23.30 20.89
N GLU A 204 -57.85 24.09 19.88
CA GLU A 204 -58.68 25.20 19.40
C GLU A 204 -59.98 24.74 18.75
N ILE A 205 -59.98 23.64 17.99
CA ILE A 205 -61.23 23.00 17.50
C ILE A 205 -62.12 22.60 18.67
N SER A 206 -61.56 21.93 19.68
CA SER A 206 -62.32 21.48 20.86
C SER A 206 -62.95 22.66 21.61
N LYS A 207 -62.24 23.79 21.73
CA LYS A 207 -62.77 25.04 22.33
C LYS A 207 -63.91 25.63 21.51
N ALA A 208 -63.79 25.61 20.18
CA ALA A 208 -64.83 26.10 19.27
C ALA A 208 -66.10 25.24 19.34
N GLU A 209 -65.97 23.91 19.36
CA GLU A 209 -67.09 22.96 19.47
C GLU A 209 -67.84 23.08 20.81
N ALA A 210 -67.10 23.22 21.92
CA ALA A 210 -67.69 23.46 23.24
C ALA A 210 -68.45 24.79 23.30
N SER A 211 -67.92 25.81 22.63
CA SER A 211 -68.52 27.14 22.52
C SER A 211 -69.81 27.14 21.68
N LEU A 212 -69.89 26.31 20.64
CA LEU A 212 -71.07 26.16 19.78
C LEU A 212 -72.19 25.34 20.44
N SER A 213 -71.86 24.50 21.42
CA SER A 213 -72.83 23.65 22.14
C SER A 213 -73.61 24.39 23.24
N GLN A 214 -73.29 25.68 23.50
CA GLN A 214 -73.98 26.51 24.50
C GLN A 214 -75.24 27.15 23.90
N THR A 215 -76.41 26.77 24.40
CA THR A 215 -77.75 27.07 23.83
C THR A 215 -78.22 28.53 23.92
N ASN A 216 -77.36 29.46 24.34
CA ASN A 216 -77.77 30.84 24.70
C ASN A 216 -77.07 31.94 23.86
N LYS A 217 -76.36 31.59 22.77
CA LYS A 217 -75.63 32.57 21.95
C LYS A 217 -76.50 33.21 20.86
N THR A 218 -76.30 34.50 20.63
CA THR A 218 -76.95 35.25 19.56
C THR A 218 -76.34 34.92 18.19
N THR A 219 -77.11 35.11 17.11
CA THR A 219 -76.64 34.89 15.72
C THR A 219 -75.37 35.69 15.39
N SER A 220 -75.20 36.87 15.98
CA SER A 220 -74.01 37.73 15.81
C SER A 220 -72.76 37.15 16.47
N GLU A 221 -72.91 36.49 17.62
CA GLU A 221 -71.81 35.83 18.34
C GLU A 221 -71.36 34.56 17.62
N LEU A 222 -72.31 33.74 17.13
CA LEU A 222 -72.01 32.59 16.29
C LEU A 222 -71.30 32.98 14.99
N PHE A 223 -71.68 34.11 14.38
CA PHE A 223 -71.04 34.63 13.18
C PHE A 223 -69.60 35.11 13.42
N ARG A 224 -69.35 35.81 14.54
CA ARG A 224 -67.99 36.22 14.94
C ARG A 224 -67.08 35.02 15.21
N GLU A 225 -67.59 33.99 15.87
CA GLU A 225 -66.86 32.76 16.14
C GLU A 225 -66.50 32.00 14.84
N ARG A 226 -67.43 31.96 13.88
CA ARG A 226 -67.16 31.38 12.54
C ARG A 226 -66.08 32.13 11.77
N ILE A 227 -66.00 33.47 11.89
CA ILE A 227 -64.93 34.28 11.29
C ILE A 227 -63.58 33.99 11.94
N LEU A 228 -63.54 33.91 13.27
CA LEU A 228 -62.30 33.61 14.01
C LEU A 228 -61.77 32.20 13.67
N LEU A 229 -62.67 31.21 13.53
CA LEU A 229 -62.31 29.86 13.10
C LEU A 229 -61.75 29.85 11.66
N HIS A 230 -62.39 30.56 10.72
CA HIS A 230 -61.87 30.68 9.35
C HIS A 230 -60.51 31.35 9.30
N LYS A 231 -60.28 32.38 10.12
CA LYS A 231 -58.98 33.05 10.22
C LYS A 231 -57.90 32.09 10.73
N CYS A 232 -58.19 31.33 11.79
CA CYS A 232 -57.28 30.33 12.37
C CYS A 232 -56.93 29.21 11.37
N ILE A 233 -57.93 28.70 10.62
CA ILE A 233 -57.74 27.70 9.57
C ILE A 233 -56.81 28.25 8.48
N ASN A 234 -57.04 29.47 7.99
CA ASN A 234 -56.21 30.07 6.95
C ASN A 234 -54.77 30.34 7.39
N GLU A 235 -54.56 30.80 8.63
CA GLU A 235 -53.21 31.00 9.18
C GLU A 235 -52.47 29.68 9.37
N THR A 236 -53.19 28.61 9.71
CA THR A 236 -52.63 27.25 9.82
C THR A 236 -52.24 26.71 8.45
N LEU A 237 -53.12 26.83 7.45
CA LEU A 237 -52.83 26.44 6.06
C LEU A 237 -51.62 27.19 5.50
N LEU A 238 -51.56 28.51 5.68
CA LEU A 238 -50.45 29.33 5.18
C LEU A 238 -49.12 28.94 5.85
N PHE A 239 -49.13 28.60 7.14
CA PHE A 239 -47.94 28.13 7.83
C PHE A 239 -47.51 26.73 7.40
N GLU A 240 -48.45 25.81 7.16
CA GLU A 240 -48.14 24.49 6.60
C GLU A 240 -47.47 24.63 5.23
N GLU A 241 -47.97 25.53 4.36
CA GLU A 241 -47.39 25.80 3.05
C GLU A 241 -45.96 26.37 3.12
N THR A 242 -45.69 27.31 4.03
CA THR A 242 -44.35 27.90 4.17
C THR A 242 -43.35 26.89 4.74
N MET A 243 -43.74 26.12 5.74
CA MET A 243 -42.90 25.06 6.30
C MET A 243 -42.61 23.95 5.28
N PHE A 244 -43.59 23.60 4.44
CA PHE A 244 -43.40 22.65 3.35
C PHE A 244 -42.36 23.16 2.33
N LYS A 245 -42.48 24.42 1.90
CA LYS A 245 -41.51 25.05 0.98
C LYS A 245 -40.10 25.12 1.55
N GLU A 246 -39.95 25.45 2.83
CA GLU A 246 -38.64 25.47 3.51
C GLU A 246 -38.01 24.07 3.58
N LYS A 247 -38.80 23.04 3.89
CA LYS A 247 -38.34 21.64 3.89
C LYS A 247 -37.97 21.16 2.49
N GLU A 248 -38.79 21.44 1.47
CA GLU A 248 -38.54 21.08 0.08
C GLU A 248 -37.22 21.71 -0.42
N THR A 249 -36.98 22.98 -0.09
CA THR A 249 -35.73 23.68 -0.42
C THR A 249 -34.51 22.98 0.20
N LYS A 250 -34.56 22.66 1.49
CA LYS A 250 -33.46 21.94 2.19
C LYS A 250 -33.25 20.52 1.66
N ILE A 251 -34.32 19.80 1.31
CA ILE A 251 -34.22 18.47 0.67
C ILE A 251 -33.51 18.58 -0.68
N ASN A 252 -33.83 19.59 -1.49
CA ASN A 252 -33.18 19.81 -2.79
C ASN A 252 -31.70 20.19 -2.64
N GLU A 253 -31.35 21.01 -1.65
CA GLU A 253 -29.93 21.29 -1.33
C GLU A 253 -29.17 20.02 -0.94
N LEU A 254 -29.77 19.16 -0.11
CA LEU A 254 -29.18 17.88 0.27
C LEU A 254 -29.03 16.92 -0.91
N LYS A 255 -30.03 16.86 -1.81
CA LYS A 255 -29.92 16.09 -3.07
C LYS A 255 -28.72 16.56 -3.88
N LYS A 256 -28.58 17.87 -4.11
CA LYS A 256 -27.44 18.44 -4.85
C LYS A 256 -26.09 18.16 -4.18
N GLN A 257 -26.01 18.27 -2.84
CA GLN A 257 -24.80 17.93 -2.09
C GLN A 257 -24.46 16.44 -2.22
N SER A 258 -25.47 15.55 -2.17
CA SER A 258 -25.28 14.12 -2.37
C SER A 258 -24.81 13.76 -3.79
N GLU A 259 -25.34 14.44 -4.81
CA GLU A 259 -24.92 14.32 -6.21
C GLU A 259 -23.46 14.80 -6.40
N THR A 260 -23.09 15.92 -5.77
CA THR A 260 -21.71 16.45 -5.83
C THR A 260 -20.71 15.47 -5.21
N ILE A 261 -21.07 14.83 -4.09
CA ILE A 261 -20.26 13.79 -3.45
C ILE A 261 -20.14 12.58 -4.40
N PHE A 262 -21.24 12.19 -5.06
CA PHE A 262 -21.26 11.09 -6.03
C PHE A 262 -20.38 11.37 -7.26
N GLU A 263 -20.42 12.57 -7.83
CA GLU A 263 -19.57 12.96 -8.96
C GLU A 263 -18.07 12.98 -8.61
N HIS A 264 -17.73 13.38 -7.37
CA HIS A 264 -16.35 13.26 -6.87
C HIS A 264 -15.90 11.80 -6.72
N ILE A 265 -16.83 10.87 -6.50
CA ILE A 265 -16.56 9.43 -6.39
C ILE A 265 -16.48 8.76 -7.78
N GLY A 266 -17.24 9.24 -8.77
CA GLY A 266 -17.44 8.57 -10.07
C GLY A 266 -16.38 8.83 -11.16
N LYS A 267 -15.37 9.68 -10.93
CA LYS A 267 -14.36 10.03 -11.95
C LYS A 267 -13.10 9.14 -11.94
N ASP A 268 -13.04 8.10 -11.13
CA ASP A 268 -11.93 7.13 -11.15
C ASP A 268 -12.36 5.84 -11.90
N PRO A 269 -11.98 5.68 -13.18
CA PRO A 269 -12.42 4.56 -14.01
C PRO A 269 -11.91 3.17 -13.58
N ASN A 270 -11.07 3.06 -12.54
CA ASN A 270 -10.55 1.77 -12.05
C ASN A 270 -11.10 1.36 -10.67
N ASN A 271 -12.09 2.07 -10.12
CA ASN A 271 -12.53 1.84 -8.75
C ASN A 271 -13.72 0.85 -8.66
N SER A 272 -13.47 -0.43 -8.35
CA SER A 272 -14.53 -1.43 -8.12
C SER A 272 -15.31 -1.25 -6.80
N ILE A 273 -15.07 -0.14 -6.07
CA ILE A 273 -15.91 0.36 -4.96
C ILE A 273 -17.26 0.89 -5.47
N PHE A 274 -17.41 1.06 -6.80
CA PHE A 274 -18.60 1.62 -7.43
C PHE A 274 -19.90 0.89 -7.06
N ASP A 275 -19.90 -0.45 -6.95
CA ASP A 275 -21.14 -1.22 -6.79
C ASP A 275 -21.74 -1.17 -5.37
N TYR A 276 -20.92 -1.26 -4.32
CA TYR A 276 -21.42 -1.28 -2.94
C TYR A 276 -21.90 0.10 -2.49
N ASN A 277 -21.16 1.14 -2.87
CA ASN A 277 -21.55 2.52 -2.64
C ASN A 277 -22.80 2.87 -3.45
N SER A 278 -22.90 2.44 -4.71
CA SER A 278 -24.09 2.63 -5.55
C SER A 278 -25.39 2.10 -4.92
N GLN A 279 -25.38 0.92 -4.29
CA GLN A 279 -26.57 0.40 -3.61
C GLN A 279 -26.90 1.19 -2.33
N PHE A 280 -25.90 1.57 -1.53
CA PHE A 280 -26.12 2.36 -0.31
C PHE A 280 -26.63 3.77 -0.63
N TYR A 281 -26.11 4.43 -1.66
CA TYR A 281 -26.60 5.71 -2.15
C TYR A 281 -27.99 5.61 -2.76
N ARG A 282 -28.28 4.56 -3.55
CA ARG A 282 -29.64 4.27 -4.01
C ARG A 282 -30.60 4.14 -2.84
N ASN A 283 -30.21 3.47 -1.77
CA ASN A 283 -31.05 3.37 -0.56
C ASN A 283 -31.30 4.74 0.11
N ILE A 284 -30.32 5.65 0.14
CA ILE A 284 -30.49 7.01 0.67
C ILE A 284 -31.43 7.82 -0.23
N ILE A 285 -31.21 7.84 -1.54
CA ILE A 285 -32.07 8.53 -2.52
C ILE A 285 -33.50 7.96 -2.44
N THR A 286 -33.67 6.64 -2.44
CA THR A 286 -34.96 5.98 -2.27
C THR A 286 -35.62 6.31 -0.94
N LYS A 287 -34.85 6.42 0.16
CA LYS A 287 -35.39 6.86 1.45
C LYS A 287 -35.85 8.33 1.37
N ILE A 288 -35.05 9.22 0.80
CA ILE A 288 -35.39 10.64 0.56
C ILE A 288 -36.65 10.76 -0.31
N ASP A 289 -36.74 9.99 -1.39
CA ASP A 289 -37.88 9.99 -2.30
C ASP A 289 -39.13 9.40 -1.64
N SER A 290 -39.00 8.35 -0.81
CA SER A 290 -40.12 7.79 -0.04
C SER A 290 -40.68 8.79 0.98
N LEU A 291 -39.81 9.61 1.59
CA LEU A 291 -40.21 10.69 2.51
C LEU A 291 -40.99 11.78 1.74
N ASN A 292 -40.54 12.14 0.54
CA ASN A 292 -41.19 13.14 -0.30
C ASN A 292 -42.55 12.66 -0.87
N THR A 293 -42.71 11.35 -1.08
CA THR A 293 -43.92 10.74 -1.66
C THR A 293 -45.03 10.55 -0.61
N ASN A 294 -44.68 10.10 0.60
CA ASN A 294 -45.65 9.93 1.70
C ASN A 294 -46.27 11.27 2.16
N GLU A 295 -45.52 12.38 2.09
CA GLU A 295 -46.04 13.73 2.41
C GLU A 295 -46.98 14.30 1.33
N LYS A 296 -46.72 14.02 0.03
CA LYS A 296 -47.64 14.39 -1.06
C LYS A 296 -49.00 13.69 -0.95
N SER A 297 -49.03 12.43 -0.50
CA SER A 297 -50.29 11.71 -0.25
C SER A 297 -51.06 12.26 0.97
N LEU A 298 -50.36 12.76 1.99
CA LEU A 298 -50.97 13.40 3.17
C LEU A 298 -51.60 14.77 2.85
N THR A 299 -51.04 15.51 1.90
CA THR A 299 -51.59 16.80 1.44
C THR A 299 -52.76 16.63 0.45
N LEU A 300 -52.76 15.57 -0.37
CA LEU A 300 -53.87 15.31 -1.30
C LEU A 300 -55.15 14.81 -0.60
N ASN A 301 -55.02 14.01 0.46
CA ASN A 301 -56.16 13.49 1.22
C ASN A 301 -56.84 14.52 2.16
N LYS A 302 -56.29 15.73 2.30
CA LYS A 302 -56.90 16.84 3.07
C LYS A 302 -57.65 17.86 2.19
N LYS A 303 -57.74 17.63 0.87
CA LYS A 303 -58.42 18.51 -0.11
C LYS A 303 -59.85 18.07 -0.47
N ILE A 304 -60.41 17.09 0.23
CA ILE A 304 -61.84 16.71 0.17
C ILE A 304 -62.49 17.16 1.48
#